data_AF-A0A0B7H627-F1
#
_entry.id   AF-A0A0B7H627-F1
#
_cell.length_a   1.000
_cell.length_b   1.000
_cell.length_c   1.000
_cell.angle_alpha   90.00
_cell.angle_beta   90.00
_cell.angle_gamma   90.00
#
_symmetry.space_group_name_H-M   'P 1'
#
loop_
_entity.id
_entity.type
_entity.pdbx_description
1 polymer ?
#
loop_
_entity_poly.entity_id
_entity_poly.type
_entity_poly.pdbx_seq_one_letter_code
_entity_poly.pdbx_strand_id
1 'polypeptide(L)'
;MGDKTLAFVSKVSEYINSNPKFVPSMLNTEEFKKDFSAHQGLLPILAVTQQVVEQLKDTTILTGHEAYVQALYYYGNVKLFAKTGDAEAKAIYEDLGKRFPKGKKGAKPEAPTL
;
A
#
# COMPACT_ATOMS: atom_id res chain seq x y z
N MET A 1 -10.89 -15.30 -6.60
CA MET A 1 -11.82 -16.38 -6.21
C MET A 1 -11.41 -16.87 -4.83
N GLY A 2 -12.35 -17.33 -4.00
CA GLY A 2 -11.97 -18.08 -2.80
C GLY A 2 -11.52 -19.50 -3.15
N ASP A 3 -10.76 -20.15 -2.27
CA ASP A 3 -10.13 -21.46 -2.52
C ASP A 3 -11.13 -22.54 -2.95
N LYS A 4 -12.31 -22.57 -2.31
CA LYS A 4 -13.38 -23.53 -2.65
C LYS A 4 -13.88 -23.36 -4.09
N THR A 5 -14.02 -22.11 -4.54
CA THR A 5 -14.45 -21.82 -5.91
C THR A 5 -13.37 -22.20 -6.91
N LEU A 6 -12.09 -21.94 -6.60
CA LEU A 6 -10.98 -22.31 -7.46
C LEU A 6 -10.88 -23.83 -7.63
N ALA A 7 -10.99 -24.58 -6.53
CA ALA A 7 -10.99 -26.04 -6.55
C ALA A 7 -12.15 -26.61 -7.38
N PHE A 8 -13.35 -26.03 -7.25
CA PHE A 8 -14.50 -26.40 -8.08
C PHE A 8 -14.23 -26.17 -9.57
N VAL A 9 -13.77 -24.99 -9.97
CA VAL A 9 -13.51 -24.67 -11.39
C VAL A 9 -12.39 -25.54 -11.97
N SER A 10 -11.35 -25.82 -11.19
CA SER A 10 -10.30 -26.78 -11.56
C SER A 10 -10.88 -28.15 -11.86
N LYS A 11 -11.77 -28.66 -10.99
CA LYS A 11 -12.38 -29.97 -11.17
C LYS A 11 -13.34 -30.01 -12.36
N VAL A 12 -14.07 -28.93 -12.61
CA VAL A 12 -14.90 -28.77 -13.82
C VAL A 12 -14.03 -28.85 -15.08
N SER A 13 -12.87 -28.18 -15.10
CA SER A 13 -11.92 -28.24 -16.21
C SER A 13 -11.44 -29.67 -16.51
N GLU A 14 -11.15 -30.46 -15.47
CA GLU A 14 -10.81 -31.88 -15.62
C GLU A 14 -11.96 -32.70 -16.22
N TYR A 15 -13.20 -32.47 -15.77
CA TYR A 15 -14.37 -33.20 -16.26
C TYR A 15 -14.76 -32.83 -17.69
N ILE A 16 -14.60 -31.57 -18.10
CA ILE A 16 -14.78 -31.14 -19.48
C ILE A 16 -13.90 -31.96 -20.44
N ASN A 17 -12.65 -32.24 -20.04
CA ASN A 17 -11.72 -33.01 -20.87
C ASN A 17 -11.99 -34.51 -20.84
N SER A 18 -12.29 -35.06 -19.67
CA SER A 18 -12.46 -36.52 -19.48
C SER A 18 -13.85 -37.02 -19.85
N ASN A 19 -14.86 -36.15 -19.90
CA ASN A 19 -16.26 -36.52 -20.14
C ASN A 19 -16.94 -35.61 -21.17
N PRO A 20 -16.47 -35.59 -22.44
CA PRO A 20 -16.95 -34.66 -23.46
C PRO A 20 -18.46 -34.78 -23.75
N LYS A 21 -19.08 -35.95 -23.50
CA LYS A 21 -20.53 -36.15 -23.66
C LYS A 21 -21.41 -35.27 -22.77
N PHE A 22 -20.85 -34.74 -21.68
CA PHE A 22 -21.56 -33.84 -20.76
C PHE A 22 -21.27 -32.36 -21.04
N VAL A 23 -20.42 -32.05 -22.02
CA VAL A 23 -20.14 -30.67 -22.44
C VAL A 23 -21.37 -30.16 -23.22
N PRO A 24 -22.05 -29.10 -22.74
CA PRO A 24 -23.18 -28.53 -23.46
C PRO A 24 -22.73 -27.91 -24.79
N SER A 25 -23.57 -27.98 -25.82
CA SER A 25 -23.26 -27.42 -27.16
C SER A 25 -23.03 -25.90 -27.15
N MET A 26 -23.60 -25.18 -26.19
CA MET A 26 -23.42 -23.73 -26.05
C MET A 26 -22.15 -23.35 -25.26
N LEU A 27 -21.46 -24.32 -24.63
CA LEU A 27 -20.23 -24.02 -23.88
C LEU A 27 -19.05 -23.88 -24.84
N ASN A 28 -18.40 -22.72 -24.81
CA ASN A 28 -17.10 -22.55 -25.46
C ASN A 28 -15.99 -23.06 -24.53
N THR A 29 -15.61 -24.32 -24.71
CA THR A 29 -14.58 -24.98 -23.90
C THR A 29 -13.19 -24.38 -24.07
N GLU A 30 -12.88 -23.81 -25.24
CA GLU A 30 -11.57 -23.18 -25.48
C GLU A 30 -11.45 -21.87 -24.70
N GLU A 31 -12.47 -21.00 -24.77
CA GLU A 31 -12.48 -19.76 -23.98
C GLU A 31 -12.49 -20.06 -22.46
N PHE A 32 -13.26 -21.06 -22.01
CA PHE A 32 -13.22 -21.47 -20.60
C PHE A 32 -11.81 -21.87 -20.13
N LYS A 33 -11.09 -22.68 -20.91
CA LYS A 33 -9.72 -23.11 -20.56
C LYS A 33 -8.74 -21.94 -20.57
N LYS A 34 -8.86 -21.07 -21.57
CA LYS A 34 -8.04 -19.86 -21.71
C LYS A 34 -8.20 -18.93 -20.51
N ASP A 35 -9.43 -18.64 -20.10
CA ASP A 35 -9.72 -17.78 -18.95
C ASP A 35 -9.25 -18.42 -17.64
N PHE A 36 -9.47 -19.72 -17.46
CA PHE A 36 -9.01 -20.42 -16.26
C PHE A 36 -7.48 -20.44 -16.17
N SER A 37 -6.79 -20.72 -17.27
CA SER A 37 -5.32 -20.68 -17.33
C SER A 37 -4.79 -19.27 -17.07
N ALA A 38 -5.43 -18.23 -17.63
CA ALA A 38 -5.06 -16.85 -17.37
C ALA A 38 -5.24 -16.51 -15.88
N HIS A 39 -6.36 -16.92 -15.28
CA HIS A 39 -6.59 -16.74 -13.85
C HIS A 39 -5.50 -17.38 -13.00
N GLN A 40 -5.14 -18.64 -13.28
CA GLN A 40 -4.07 -19.36 -12.58
C GLN A 40 -2.72 -18.66 -12.71
N GLY A 41 -2.39 -18.12 -13.89
CA GLY A 41 -1.17 -17.35 -14.12
C GLY A 41 -1.13 -16.00 -13.39
N LEU A 42 -2.29 -15.37 -13.16
CA LEU A 42 -2.39 -14.09 -12.44
C LEU A 42 -2.24 -14.23 -10.92
N LEU A 43 -2.61 -15.37 -10.34
CA LEU A 43 -2.53 -15.60 -8.89
C LEU A 43 -1.11 -15.38 -8.30
N PRO A 44 -0.02 -15.96 -8.84
CA PRO A 44 1.31 -15.72 -8.30
C PRO A 44 1.77 -14.27 -8.50
N ILE A 45 1.39 -13.62 -9.62
CA ILE A 45 1.70 -12.21 -9.87
C ILE A 45 1.02 -11.33 -8.82
N LEU A 46 -0.25 -11.60 -8.52
CA LEU A 46 -1.01 -10.88 -7.50
C LEU A 46 -0.35 -11.04 -6.12
N ALA A 47 0.07 -12.25 -5.76
CA ALA A 47 0.73 -12.52 -4.49
C ALA A 47 2.03 -11.72 -4.34
N VAL A 48 2.89 -11.70 -5.36
CA VAL A 48 4.13 -10.90 -5.36
C VAL A 48 3.82 -9.40 -5.31
N THR A 49 2.83 -8.96 -6.09
CA THR A 49 2.43 -7.53 -6.12
C THR A 49 1.95 -7.07 -4.74
N GLN A 50 1.21 -7.91 -4.01
CA GLN A 50 0.79 -7.58 -2.64
C GLN A 50 1.98 -7.39 -1.69
N GLN A 51 3.03 -8.21 -1.81
CA GLN A 51 4.26 -8.04 -1.02
C GLN A 51 4.96 -6.72 -1.34
N VAL A 52 5.09 -6.38 -2.64
CA VAL A 52 5.68 -5.12 -3.08
C VAL A 52 4.88 -3.93 -2.56
N VAL A 53 3.54 -4.00 -2.61
CA VAL A 53 2.67 -2.94 -2.09
C VAL A 53 2.90 -2.74 -0.59
N GLU A 54 3.05 -3.80 0.19
CA GLU A 54 3.30 -3.69 1.63
C GLU A 54 4.66 -3.04 1.91
N GLN A 55 5.72 -3.48 1.22
CA GLN A 55 7.04 -2.87 1.33
C GLN A 55 7.05 -1.39 0.95
N LEU A 56 6.29 -1.02 -0.08
CA LEU A 56 6.13 0.38 -0.49
C LEU A 56 5.39 1.21 0.56
N LYS A 57 4.37 0.66 1.23
CA LYS A 57 3.69 1.34 2.35
C LYS A 57 4.66 1.59 3.49
N ASP A 58 5.39 0.56 3.92
CA ASP A 58 6.36 0.68 5.01
C ASP A 58 7.43 1.71 4.70
N THR A 59 7.98 1.68 3.48
CA THR A 59 8.96 2.64 3.00
C THR A 59 8.39 4.06 2.96
N THR A 60 7.14 4.22 2.52
CA THR A 60 6.46 5.53 2.47
C THR A 60 6.26 6.10 3.87
N ILE A 61 5.90 5.26 4.85
CA ILE A 61 5.78 5.66 6.26
C ILE A 61 7.14 6.11 6.81
N LEU A 62 8.18 5.30 6.60
CA LEU A 62 9.52 5.58 7.12
C LEU A 62 10.08 6.88 6.55
N THR A 63 10.10 6.99 5.22
CA THR A 63 10.63 8.18 4.53
C THR A 63 9.82 9.43 4.85
N GLY A 64 8.50 9.32 4.99
CA GLY A 64 7.64 10.42 5.43
C GLY A 64 7.97 10.87 6.86
N HIS A 65 8.22 9.94 7.78
CA HIS A 65 8.63 10.24 9.14
C HIS A 65 10.00 10.93 9.19
N GLU A 66 10.99 10.41 8.45
CA GLU A 66 12.32 11.02 8.35
C GLU A 66 12.24 12.45 7.80
N ALA A 67 11.51 12.66 6.71
CA ALA A 67 11.28 14.00 6.15
C ALA A 67 10.60 14.93 7.15
N TYR A 68 9.61 14.44 7.90
CA TYR A 68 8.94 15.22 8.94
C TYR A 68 9.90 15.62 10.07
N VAL A 69 10.74 14.72 10.55
CA VAL A 69 11.76 15.01 11.57
C VAL A 69 12.73 16.10 11.08
N GLN A 70 13.20 16.03 9.84
CA GLN A 70 14.05 17.07 9.26
C GLN A 70 13.32 18.42 9.15
N ALA A 71 12.04 18.41 8.76
CA ALA A 71 11.21 19.60 8.73
C ALA A 71 11.05 20.23 10.14
N LEU A 72 10.94 19.41 11.20
CA LEU A 72 10.90 19.90 12.59
C LEU A 72 12.20 20.60 12.99
N TYR A 73 13.35 20.04 12.62
CA TYR A 73 14.65 20.66 12.87
C TYR A 73 14.76 22.02 12.17
N TYR A 74 14.40 22.09 10.88
CA TYR A 74 14.39 23.34 10.14
C TYR A 74 13.47 24.38 10.79
N TYR A 75 12.22 24.01 11.09
CA TYR A 75 11.26 24.90 11.72
C TYR A 75 11.73 25.40 13.10
N GLY A 76 12.35 24.52 13.89
CA GLY A 76 12.97 24.88 15.17
C GLY A 76 14.12 25.88 15.03
N ASN A 77 14.94 25.71 13.99
CA ASN A 77 16.06 26.61 13.70
C ASN A 77 15.58 27.99 13.23
N VAL A 78 14.63 28.02 12.29
CA VAL A 78 13.98 29.27 11.85
C VAL A 78 13.34 30.01 13.04
N LYS A 79 12.70 29.28 13.95
CA LYS A 79 12.15 29.86 15.19
C LYS A 79 13.22 30.51 16.07
N LEU A 80 14.41 29.93 16.15
CA LEU A 80 15.53 30.50 16.91
C LEU A 80 15.99 31.82 16.31
N PHE A 81 16.23 31.86 14.99
CA PHE A 81 16.63 33.09 14.28
C PHE A 81 15.55 34.19 14.32
N ALA A 82 14.28 33.81 14.19
CA ALA A 82 13.16 34.75 14.35
C ALA A 82 13.17 35.41 15.75
N LYS A 83 13.50 34.65 16.80
CA LYS A 83 13.61 35.19 18.17
C LYS A 83 14.79 36.12 18.37
N THR A 84 15.87 35.93 17.61
CA THR A 84 17.04 36.83 17.65
C THR A 84 16.87 38.08 16.78
N GLY A 85 15.70 38.26 16.15
CA GLY A 85 15.33 39.47 15.42
C GLY A 85 15.52 39.41 13.90
N ASP A 86 15.83 38.23 13.35
CA ASP A 86 15.93 38.07 11.89
C ASP A 86 14.54 38.20 11.23
N ALA A 87 14.40 39.17 10.32
CA ALA A 87 13.12 39.51 9.70
C ALA A 87 12.64 38.45 8.70
N GLU A 88 13.57 37.84 7.96
CA GLU A 88 13.27 36.79 6.98
C GLU A 88 12.84 35.51 7.71
N ALA A 89 13.58 35.13 8.75
CA ALA A 89 13.23 34.00 9.60
C ALA A 89 11.86 34.19 10.28
N LYS A 90 11.52 35.41 10.69
CA LYS A 90 10.19 35.71 11.27
C LYS A 90 9.07 35.45 10.26
N ALA A 91 9.22 35.93 9.02
CA ALA A 91 8.23 35.69 7.97
C ALA A 91 8.06 34.19 7.66
N ILE A 92 9.16 33.43 7.56
CA ILE A 92 9.14 31.98 7.33
C ILE A 92 8.50 31.25 8.52
N TYR A 93 8.85 31.61 9.76
CA TYR A 93 8.27 31.01 10.96
C TYR A 93 6.75 31.19 11.04
N GLU A 94 6.26 32.40 10.73
CA GLU A 94 4.83 32.69 10.74
C GLU A 94 4.07 31.94 9.65
N ASP A 95 4.65 31.77 8.45
CA ASP A 95 4.02 30.99 7.39
C ASP A 95 3.98 29.49 7.73
N LEU A 96 5.12 28.91 8.12
CA LEU A 96 5.20 27.51 8.51
C LEU A 96 4.32 27.22 9.72
N GLY A 97 4.20 28.16 10.67
CA GLY A 97 3.33 28.03 11.84
C GLY A 97 1.84 27.88 11.51
N LYS A 98 1.38 28.38 10.36
CA LYS A 98 -0.01 28.16 9.87
C LYS A 98 -0.23 26.72 9.39
N ARG A 99 0.82 26.08 8.90
CA ARG A 99 0.82 24.73 8.32
C ARG A 99 1.27 23.67 9.32
N PHE A 100 1.93 24.08 10.40
CA PHE A 100 2.38 23.19 11.45
C PHE A 100 1.17 22.51 12.10
N PRO A 101 1.14 21.18 12.16
CA PRO A 101 0.04 20.49 12.83
C PRO A 101 0.06 20.89 14.31
N LYS A 102 -0.92 21.70 14.74
CA LYS A 102 -1.10 22.04 16.15
C LYS A 102 -1.47 20.76 16.89
N GLY A 103 -0.46 20.07 17.42
CA GLY A 103 -0.66 18.83 18.15
C GLY A 103 -1.65 19.03 19.30
N LYS A 104 -2.62 18.11 19.44
CA LYS A 104 -3.20 17.80 20.74
C LYS A 104 -2.01 17.44 21.64
N LYS A 105 -1.85 18.16 22.75
CA LYS A 105 -0.80 17.89 23.75
C LYS A 105 -0.88 16.42 24.19
N GLY A 106 0.24 15.69 24.04
CA GLY A 106 0.56 14.50 24.82
C GLY A 106 0.06 13.16 24.28
N ALA A 107 0.90 12.50 23.48
CA ALA A 107 1.14 11.06 23.66
C ALA A 107 2.66 10.91 23.70
N LYS A 108 3.18 10.59 24.88
CA LYS A 108 4.60 10.32 25.11
C LYS A 108 4.96 9.08 24.29
N PRO A 109 6.04 9.08 23.49
CA PRO A 109 6.47 7.86 22.83
C PRO A 109 6.87 6.85 23.91
N GLU A 110 6.12 5.75 24.03
CA GLU A 110 6.56 4.58 24.77
C GLU A 110 7.74 3.97 24.03
N ALA A 111 8.85 3.79 24.76
CA ALA A 111 10.03 3.14 24.24
C ALA A 111 9.72 1.67 23.91
N PRO A 112 10.19 1.14 22.78
CA PRO A 112 10.01 -0.27 22.46
C PRO A 112 10.76 -1.12 23.50
N THR A 113 10.04 -1.98 24.21
CA THR A 113 10.62 -3.04 25.04
C THR A 113 11.23 -4.10 24.13
N LEU A 114 12.51 -4.41 24.36
CA LEU A 114 13.22 -5.56 23.81
C LEU A 114 12.64 -6.88 24.36
#